data_AF-A0A967SGH1-F1
#
_entry.id   AF-A0A967SGH1-F1
#
_cell.length_a   1.000
_cell.length_b   1.000
_cell.length_c   1.000
_cell.angle_alpha   90.00
_cell.angle_beta   90.00
_cell.angle_gamma   90.00
#
_symmetry.space_group_name_H-M   'P 1'
#
loop_
_entity.id
_entity.type
_entity.pdbx_description
1 polymer ?
#
loop_
_entity_poly.entity_id
_entity_poly.type
_entity_poly.pdbx_seq_one_letter_code
_entity_poly.pdbx_strand_id
1 'polypeptide(L)'
;HPDGRTKVYVGRYVDRGEEGSNAWALAPSRTTSGAAILVRNPHLSWDAGYYEGHVVVPGVVEWYGDFRMGGPFQVIGGFNRRLGFATTNNSGADRDEVYALAVDPDRVDPDRVDHVRFDGGAMPVERVEVTVEFRNGPGYSTETRAFWTTALGPVIHRGNGRVYVLRDGAAG
;
A
#
# COMPACT_ATOMS: atom_id res chain seq x y z
N HIS A 1 -10.58 -25.75 -10.60
CA HIS A 1 -9.65 -26.89 -10.62
C HIS A 1 -9.62 -27.53 -9.24
N PRO A 2 -9.89 -28.84 -9.16
CA PRO A 2 -10.01 -29.62 -7.93
C PRO A 2 -8.67 -30.21 -7.44
N ASP A 3 -7.53 -29.74 -7.95
CA ASP A 3 -6.19 -30.30 -7.70
C ASP A 3 -5.54 -29.84 -6.37
N GLY A 4 -6.28 -29.12 -5.51
CA GLY A 4 -5.78 -28.66 -4.21
C GLY A 4 -4.62 -27.65 -4.27
N ARG A 5 -4.22 -27.19 -5.46
CA ARG A 5 -3.11 -26.26 -5.63
C ARG A 5 -3.52 -24.85 -5.21
N THR A 6 -2.61 -24.16 -4.51
CA THR A 6 -2.67 -22.72 -4.27
C THR A 6 -2.81 -22.00 -5.61
N LYS A 7 -3.78 -21.10 -5.70
CA LYS A 7 -3.90 -20.19 -6.82
C LYS A 7 -3.48 -18.80 -6.37
N VAL A 8 -2.63 -18.17 -7.15
CA VAL A 8 -2.26 -16.77 -6.95
C VAL A 8 -2.96 -15.95 -8.02
N TYR A 9 -3.75 -14.97 -7.59
CA TYR A 9 -4.38 -13.99 -8.44
C TYR A 9 -3.60 -12.69 -8.29
N VAL A 10 -3.13 -12.17 -9.41
CA VAL A 10 -2.49 -10.87 -9.50
C VAL A 10 -3.58 -9.81 -9.61
N GLY A 11 -3.59 -8.86 -8.67
CA GLY A 11 -4.47 -7.71 -8.75
C GLY A 11 -4.06 -6.83 -9.92
N ARG A 12 -4.89 -6.77 -10.98
CA ARG A 12 -4.71 -5.69 -11.96
C ARG A 12 -5.24 -4.41 -11.35
N TYR A 13 -4.35 -3.47 -11.09
CA TYR A 13 -4.72 -2.10 -10.77
C TYR A 13 -5.61 -1.56 -11.90
N VAL A 14 -6.83 -1.15 -11.57
CA VAL A 14 -7.74 -0.50 -12.50
C VAL A 14 -7.53 0.99 -12.31
N ASP A 15 -6.76 1.60 -13.20
CA ASP A 15 -6.60 3.05 -13.24
C ASP A 15 -7.96 3.69 -13.54
N ARG A 16 -8.50 4.42 -12.56
CA ARG A 16 -9.78 5.12 -12.69
C ARG A 16 -9.62 6.48 -13.38
N GLY A 17 -8.39 6.88 -13.74
CA GLY A 17 -8.11 8.10 -14.50
C GLY A 17 -8.18 9.40 -13.68
N GLU A 18 -8.34 9.32 -12.36
CA GLU A 18 -8.52 10.48 -11.48
C GLU A 18 -7.22 10.92 -10.79
N GLU A 19 -6.18 10.10 -10.82
CA GLU A 19 -4.87 10.38 -10.23
C GLU A 19 -3.77 10.18 -11.25
N GLY A 20 -2.85 11.15 -11.33
CA GLY A 20 -1.74 11.11 -12.28
C GLY A 20 -0.68 12.15 -11.96
N SER A 21 0.34 12.25 -12.79
CA SER A 21 1.40 13.25 -12.66
C SER A 21 2.20 13.36 -13.95
N ASN A 22 2.80 14.52 -14.19
CA ASN A 22 3.85 14.71 -15.20
C ASN A 22 5.20 15.00 -14.53
N ALA A 23 6.27 14.42 -15.06
CA ALA A 23 7.64 14.73 -14.66
C ALA A 23 8.57 14.70 -15.87
N TRP A 24 9.35 15.77 -16.07
CA TRP A 24 10.35 15.85 -17.14
C TRP A 24 11.74 16.15 -16.55
N ALA A 25 12.77 15.54 -17.11
CA ALA A 25 14.15 15.86 -16.81
C ALA A 25 14.91 16.08 -18.13
N LEU A 26 15.46 17.29 -18.31
CA LEU A 26 16.24 17.66 -19.48
C LEU A 26 17.71 17.75 -19.08
N ALA A 27 18.55 16.99 -19.78
CA ALA A 27 19.99 17.08 -19.63
C ALA A 27 20.50 18.46 -20.10
N PRO A 28 21.64 18.95 -19.57
CA PRO A 28 22.31 20.18 -20.04
C PRO A 28 22.41 20.33 -21.56
N SER A 29 22.69 19.23 -22.27
CA SER A 29 22.81 19.20 -23.73
C SER A 29 21.50 19.46 -24.48
N ARG A 30 20.37 19.49 -23.77
CA ARG A 30 19.03 19.76 -24.29
C ARG A 30 18.51 21.15 -23.87
N THR A 31 19.35 22.00 -23.26
CA THR A 31 18.97 23.34 -22.77
C THR A 31 19.93 24.40 -23.30
N THR A 32 19.44 25.63 -23.48
CA THR A 32 20.26 26.75 -23.98
C THR A 32 21.20 27.32 -22.91
N SER A 33 20.88 27.14 -21.63
CA SER A 33 21.69 27.59 -20.50
C SER A 33 22.83 26.63 -20.15
N GLY A 34 22.81 25.40 -20.68
CA GLY A 34 23.72 24.32 -20.24
C GLY A 34 23.43 23.82 -18.81
N ALA A 35 22.33 24.23 -18.19
CA ALA A 35 21.87 23.68 -16.91
C ALA A 35 20.80 22.61 -17.14
N ALA A 36 20.75 21.60 -16.26
CA ALA A 36 19.65 20.64 -16.27
C ALA A 36 18.33 21.33 -15.89
N ILE A 37 17.21 20.88 -16.45
CA ILE A 37 15.86 21.34 -16.08
C ILE A 37 15.07 20.15 -15.56
N LEU A 38 14.40 20.33 -14.43
CA LEU A 38 13.46 19.37 -13.84
C LEU A 38 12.07 20.02 -13.76
N VAL A 39 11.06 19.30 -14.24
CA VAL A 39 9.65 19.68 -14.12
C VAL A 39 8.95 18.66 -13.25
N ARG A 40 8.19 19.15 -12.29
CA ARG A 40 7.30 18.38 -11.42
C ARG A 40 5.89 18.94 -11.54
N ASN A 41 4.91 18.07 -11.80
CA ASN A 41 3.51 18.49 -11.92
C ASN A 41 2.55 17.34 -11.55
N PRO A 42 2.30 17.10 -10.25
CA PRO A 42 1.35 16.08 -9.80
C PRO A 42 -0.10 16.51 -10.01
N HIS A 43 -0.96 15.55 -10.32
CA HIS A 43 -2.40 15.71 -10.54
C HIS A 43 -3.17 14.73 -9.64
N LEU A 44 -3.34 15.13 -8.38
CA LEU A 44 -4.16 14.42 -7.40
C LEU A 44 -5.39 15.26 -7.05
N SER A 45 -6.30 14.72 -6.24
CA SER A 45 -7.39 15.50 -5.64
C SER A 45 -6.85 16.77 -4.95
N TRP A 46 -7.65 17.84 -4.93
CA TRP A 46 -7.26 19.12 -4.33
C TRP A 46 -7.03 19.03 -2.82
N ASP A 47 -7.66 18.07 -2.15
CA ASP A 47 -7.49 17.76 -0.73
C ASP A 47 -6.42 16.70 -0.46
N ALA A 48 -5.62 16.34 -1.47
CA ALA A 48 -4.52 15.39 -1.32
C ALA A 48 -3.48 15.86 -0.29
N GLY A 49 -3.47 17.14 0.10
CA GLY A 49 -2.66 17.58 1.23
C GLY A 49 -1.18 17.63 0.94
N TYR A 50 -0.84 18.15 -0.25
CA TYR A 50 0.49 18.67 -0.50
C TYR A 50 0.73 19.92 0.33
N TYR A 51 1.93 20.02 0.89
CA TYR A 51 2.41 21.18 1.62
C TYR A 51 3.80 21.56 1.11
N GLU A 52 3.99 22.80 0.68
CA GLU A 52 5.30 23.29 0.23
C GLU A 52 6.12 23.79 1.42
N GLY A 53 7.40 23.46 1.45
CA GLY A 53 8.29 23.85 2.53
C GLY A 53 9.77 23.88 2.13
N HIS A 54 10.54 24.64 2.91
CA HIS A 54 11.99 24.67 2.85
C HIS A 54 12.56 24.21 4.20
N VAL A 55 13.16 23.03 4.23
CA VAL A 55 13.76 22.45 5.43
C VAL A 55 15.26 22.66 5.40
N VAL A 56 15.79 23.33 6.43
CA VAL A 56 17.23 23.56 6.60
C VAL A 56 17.64 23.08 7.98
N VAL A 57 18.51 22.06 8.00
CA VAL A 57 19.23 21.60 9.19
C VAL A 57 20.72 21.78 8.88
N PRO A 58 21.40 22.76 9.52
CA PRO A 58 22.79 23.10 9.22
C PRO A 58 23.71 21.88 9.25
N GLY A 59 24.46 21.67 8.16
CA GLY A 59 25.38 20.54 8.02
C GLY A 59 24.74 19.18 7.78
N VAL A 60 23.41 19.08 7.75
CA VAL A 60 22.67 17.81 7.62
C VAL A 60 21.82 17.79 6.35
N VAL A 61 20.88 18.73 6.20
CA VAL A 61 19.98 18.77 5.03
C VAL A 61 19.56 20.19 4.69
N GLU A 62 19.50 20.49 3.39
CA GLU A 62 18.84 21.67 2.82
C GLU A 62 17.96 21.12 1.69
N TRP A 63 16.64 21.30 1.81
CA TRP A 63 15.68 20.75 0.87
C TRP A 63 14.48 21.67 0.68
N TYR A 64 14.20 22.04 -0.56
CA TYR A 64 13.01 22.78 -0.95
C TYR A 64 12.09 21.88 -1.77
N GLY A 65 10.80 21.86 -1.47
CA GLY A 65 9.85 21.11 -2.27
C GLY A 65 8.54 20.89 -1.54
N ASP A 66 7.85 19.83 -1.89
CA ASP A 66 6.56 19.49 -1.33
C ASP A 66 6.57 18.20 -0.53
N PHE A 67 5.72 18.22 0.49
CA PHE A 67 5.57 17.21 1.51
C PHE A 67 4.13 16.75 1.59
N ARG A 68 3.90 15.55 2.10
CA ARG A 68 2.56 15.11 2.49
C ARG A 68 2.26 15.54 3.92
N MET A 69 1.12 16.18 4.12
CA MET A 69 0.62 16.48 5.46
C MET A 69 0.49 15.18 6.28
N GLY A 70 0.88 15.23 7.56
CA GLY A 70 0.75 14.11 8.51
C GLY A 70 2.05 13.41 8.88
N GLY A 71 3.20 13.77 8.29
CA GLY A 71 4.51 13.28 8.73
C GLY A 71 5.61 14.33 8.60
N PRO A 72 6.64 14.32 9.49
CA PRO A 72 7.64 15.38 9.54
C PRO A 72 8.61 15.41 8.33
N PHE A 73 8.70 14.33 7.55
CA PHE A 73 9.69 14.19 6.47
C PHE A 73 9.16 13.43 5.24
N GLN A 74 7.85 13.44 4.99
CA GLN A 74 7.30 12.80 3.79
C GLN A 74 7.53 13.67 2.56
N VAL A 75 8.78 13.78 2.11
CA VAL A 75 9.16 14.50 0.88
C VAL A 75 8.61 13.72 -0.32
N ILE A 76 7.83 14.38 -1.17
CA ILE A 76 7.28 13.76 -2.38
C ILE A 76 8.04 14.20 -3.63
N GLY A 77 8.55 15.43 -3.64
CA GLY A 77 9.42 15.95 -4.69
C GLY A 77 10.07 17.26 -4.26
N GLY A 78 11.04 17.72 -5.05
CA GLY A 78 11.76 18.94 -4.74
C GLY A 78 13.18 18.95 -5.26
N PHE A 79 13.97 19.87 -4.73
CA PHE A 79 15.35 20.07 -5.10
C PHE A 79 16.16 20.73 -3.98
N ASN A 80 17.47 20.70 -4.15
CA ASN A 80 18.42 21.52 -3.44
C ASN A 80 19.53 21.96 -4.40
N ARG A 81 20.60 22.53 -3.85
CA ARG A 81 21.74 23.04 -4.64
C ARG A 81 22.48 21.97 -5.45
N ARG A 82 22.27 20.68 -5.16
CA ARG A 82 23.03 19.56 -5.75
C ARG A 82 22.19 18.69 -6.67
N LEU A 83 20.90 18.51 -6.38
CA LEU A 83 20.01 17.64 -7.15
C LEU A 83 18.54 18.04 -6.98
N GLY A 84 17.68 17.44 -7.79
CA GLY A 84 16.24 17.43 -7.57
C GLY A 84 15.62 16.13 -8.08
N PHE A 85 14.41 15.84 -7.61
CA PHE A 85 13.61 14.73 -8.10
C PHE A 85 12.12 15.07 -8.15
N ALA A 86 11.42 14.35 -9.01
CA ALA A 86 9.97 14.38 -9.15
C ALA A 86 9.45 12.94 -9.16
N THR A 87 8.21 12.76 -8.72
CA THR A 87 7.54 11.47 -8.62
C THR A 87 6.30 11.47 -9.51
N THR A 88 5.96 10.29 -10.04
CA THR A 88 4.72 10.05 -10.76
C THR A 88 4.12 8.72 -10.29
N ASN A 89 2.80 8.59 -10.36
CA ASN A 89 2.15 7.31 -10.13
C ASN A 89 2.59 6.32 -11.20
N ASN A 90 3.01 5.13 -10.78
CA ASN A 90 3.31 4.02 -11.68
C ASN A 90 2.18 2.99 -11.54
N SER A 91 0.99 3.33 -12.03
CA SER A 91 -0.25 2.53 -11.88
C SER A 91 -0.17 1.13 -12.49
N GLY A 92 0.82 0.85 -13.35
CA GLY A 92 1.09 -0.48 -13.89
C GLY A 92 1.99 -1.38 -13.03
N ALA A 93 2.59 -0.85 -11.95
CA ALA A 93 3.36 -1.67 -11.02
C ALA A 93 2.40 -2.41 -10.08
N ASP A 94 2.21 -3.69 -10.36
CA ASP A 94 1.52 -4.60 -9.45
C ASP A 94 2.33 -4.76 -8.16
N ARG A 95 1.65 -4.58 -7.02
CA ARG A 95 2.24 -4.72 -5.68
C ARG A 95 1.42 -5.64 -4.79
N ASP A 96 0.28 -6.12 -5.24
CA ASP A 96 -0.67 -6.83 -4.38
C ASP A 96 -1.05 -8.18 -5.00
N GLU A 97 -0.89 -9.25 -4.22
CA GLU A 97 -1.34 -10.58 -4.60
C GLU A 97 -2.49 -11.06 -3.73
N VAL A 98 -3.42 -11.79 -4.36
CA VAL A 98 -4.46 -12.53 -3.66
C VAL A 98 -4.20 -14.03 -3.79
N TYR A 99 -3.89 -14.67 -2.67
CA TYR A 99 -3.74 -16.12 -2.56
C TYR A 99 -5.09 -16.75 -2.29
N ALA A 100 -5.53 -17.69 -3.13
CA ALA A 100 -6.69 -18.53 -2.86
C ALA A 100 -6.20 -19.91 -2.38
N LEU A 101 -6.23 -20.09 -1.07
CA LEU A 101 -5.71 -21.26 -0.36
C LEU A 101 -6.83 -22.26 -0.08
N ALA A 102 -6.55 -23.55 -0.24
CA ALA A 102 -7.52 -24.58 0.10
C ALA A 102 -7.61 -24.72 1.63
N VAL A 103 -8.83 -24.84 2.16
CA VAL A 103 -9.03 -25.24 3.56
C VAL A 103 -8.46 -26.64 3.75
N ASP A 104 -7.74 -26.86 4.84
CA ASP A 104 -7.25 -28.18 5.20
C ASP A 104 -8.39 -29.02 5.80
N PRO A 105 -8.90 -30.05 5.10
CA PRO A 105 -10.03 -30.86 5.58
C PRO A 105 -9.66 -31.73 6.79
N ASP A 106 -8.36 -31.99 7.02
CA ASP A 106 -7.87 -32.92 8.03
C ASP A 106 -7.74 -32.27 9.42
N ARG A 107 -7.98 -30.96 9.53
CA ARG A 107 -7.74 -30.14 10.73
C ARG A 107 -8.89 -29.16 11.03
N VAL A 108 -10.12 -29.58 10.78
CA VAL A 108 -11.33 -28.83 11.17
C VAL A 108 -11.59 -29.04 12.67
N ASP A 109 -11.12 -28.11 13.50
CA ASP A 109 -11.45 -28.05 14.93
C ASP A 109 -12.73 -27.20 15.13
N PRO A 110 -13.75 -27.68 15.86
CA PRO A 110 -14.98 -26.93 16.15
C PRO A 110 -14.77 -25.59 16.88
N ASP A 111 -13.70 -25.47 17.67
CA ASP A 111 -13.40 -24.32 18.53
C ASP A 111 -12.12 -23.56 18.08
N ARG A 112 -11.29 -24.17 17.22
CA ARG A 112 -10.10 -23.55 16.57
C ARG A 112 -10.11 -23.77 15.07
N VAL A 113 -11.10 -23.16 14.45
CA VAL A 113 -11.39 -23.28 13.03
C VAL A 113 -10.26 -22.68 12.19
N ASP A 114 -9.82 -23.46 11.21
CA ASP A 114 -9.20 -23.04 9.95
C ASP A 114 -7.67 -23.15 9.88
N HIS A 115 -7.20 -24.24 9.27
CA HIS A 115 -5.89 -24.26 8.60
C HIS A 115 -6.10 -24.19 7.09
N VAL A 116 -5.12 -23.61 6.40
CA VAL A 116 -5.06 -23.59 4.95
C VAL A 116 -3.80 -24.29 4.47
N ARG A 117 -3.88 -24.93 3.29
CA ARG A 117 -2.70 -25.57 2.69
C ARG A 117 -1.84 -24.54 1.96
N PHE A 118 -0.56 -24.51 2.30
CA PHE A 118 0.44 -23.65 1.66
C PHE A 118 1.80 -24.35 1.68
N ASP A 119 2.51 -24.36 0.54
CA ASP A 119 3.83 -25.00 0.35
C ASP A 119 3.94 -26.44 0.91
N GLY A 120 2.89 -27.24 0.71
CA GLY A 120 2.84 -28.64 1.16
C GLY A 120 2.57 -28.83 2.65
N GLY A 121 2.47 -27.74 3.42
CA GLY A 121 2.14 -27.75 4.85
C GLY A 121 0.78 -27.14 5.17
N ALA A 122 0.38 -27.26 6.43
CA ALA A 122 -0.76 -26.56 7.00
C ALA A 122 -0.29 -25.24 7.61
N MET A 123 -0.95 -24.15 7.26
CA MET A 123 -0.74 -22.82 7.83
C MET A 123 -1.99 -22.41 8.62
N PRO A 124 -1.85 -21.95 9.87
CA PRO A 124 -2.99 -21.55 10.67
C PRO A 124 -3.65 -20.27 10.13
N VAL A 125 -4.95 -20.17 10.32
CA VAL A 125 -5.70 -18.92 10.19
C VAL A 125 -6.05 -18.45 11.60
N GLU A 126 -5.51 -17.31 11.99
CA GLU A 126 -5.66 -16.77 13.33
C GLU A 126 -6.85 -15.82 13.40
N ARG A 127 -7.67 -15.93 14.45
CA ARG A 127 -8.76 -15.00 14.72
C ARG A 127 -8.23 -13.83 15.55
N VAL A 128 -8.49 -12.61 15.10
CA VAL A 128 -8.14 -11.37 15.79
C VAL A 128 -9.43 -10.61 16.12
N GLU A 129 -9.68 -10.34 17.39
CA GLU A 129 -10.79 -9.48 17.80
C GLU A 129 -10.34 -8.03 17.87
N VAL A 130 -11.01 -7.16 17.13
CA VAL A 130 -10.73 -5.73 17.09
C VAL A 130 -11.93 -5.01 17.68
N THR A 131 -11.68 -4.25 18.75
CA THR A 131 -12.67 -3.37 19.37
C THR A 131 -12.42 -1.95 18.93
N VAL A 132 -13.44 -1.31 18.36
CA VAL A 132 -13.39 0.08 17.92
C VAL A 132 -14.35 0.90 18.78
N GLU A 133 -13.86 2.00 19.31
CA GLU A 133 -14.70 3.03 19.92
C GLU A 133 -15.18 4.00 18.84
N PHE A 134 -16.47 4.35 18.88
CA PHE A 134 -17.08 5.29 17.97
C PHE A 134 -18.02 6.24 18.70
N ARG A 135 -18.16 7.45 18.16
CA ARG A 135 -19.10 8.44 18.70
C ARG A 135 -20.53 7.97 18.45
N ASN A 136 -21.34 7.95 19.51
CA ASN A 136 -22.74 7.57 19.48
C ASN A 136 -23.59 8.66 20.15
N GLY A 137 -24.05 9.62 19.34
CA GLY A 137 -24.71 10.83 19.82
C GLY A 137 -23.78 11.72 20.67
N PRO A 138 -24.18 12.12 21.90
CA PRO A 138 -23.33 12.92 22.79
C PRO A 138 -22.26 12.08 23.52
N GLY A 139 -22.32 10.75 23.45
CA GLY A 139 -21.38 9.84 24.11
C GLY A 139 -20.55 9.01 23.13
N TYR A 140 -19.84 8.02 23.68
CA TYR A 140 -19.10 7.01 22.94
C TYR A 140 -19.69 5.63 23.17
N SER A 141 -19.49 4.73 22.22
CA SER A 141 -19.84 3.31 22.32
C SER A 141 -18.73 2.49 21.68
N THR A 142 -18.68 1.19 21.97
CA THR A 142 -17.70 0.27 21.38
C THR A 142 -18.39 -0.81 20.57
N GLU A 143 -17.74 -1.26 19.51
CA GLU A 143 -18.09 -2.47 18.76
C GLU A 143 -16.87 -3.38 18.65
N THR A 144 -17.04 -4.68 18.89
CA THR A 144 -16.00 -5.69 18.68
C THR A 144 -16.34 -6.54 17.46
N ARG A 145 -15.38 -6.70 16.55
CA ARG A 145 -15.51 -7.56 15.37
C ARG A 145 -14.34 -8.52 15.27
N ALA A 146 -14.61 -9.72 14.79
CA ALA A 146 -13.59 -10.71 14.50
C ALA A 146 -13.08 -10.57 13.07
N PHE A 147 -11.76 -10.56 12.95
CA PHE A 147 -11.00 -10.62 11.71
C PHE A 147 -10.17 -11.89 11.70
N TRP A 148 -9.64 -12.24 10.53
CA TRP A 148 -8.77 -13.41 10.39
C TRP A 148 -7.52 -13.07 9.60
N THR A 149 -6.38 -13.61 10.03
CA THR A 149 -5.07 -13.38 9.43
C THR A 149 -4.34 -14.70 9.23
N THR A 150 -3.38 -14.70 8.32
CA THR A 150 -2.40 -15.79 8.17
C THR A 150 -1.01 -15.17 8.18
N ALA A 151 0.04 -15.99 8.16
CA ALA A 151 1.41 -15.49 8.00
C ALA A 151 1.64 -14.74 6.66
N LEU A 152 0.76 -14.90 5.67
CA LEU A 152 0.84 -14.18 4.39
C LEU A 152 0.12 -12.82 4.40
N GLY A 153 -0.79 -12.60 5.35
CA GLY A 153 -1.61 -11.38 5.41
C GLY A 153 -3.07 -11.62 5.82
N PRO A 154 -3.92 -10.59 5.73
CA PRO A 154 -5.32 -10.66 6.14
C PRO A 154 -6.18 -11.51 5.21
N VAL A 155 -7.14 -12.22 5.79
CA VAL A 155 -8.19 -12.93 5.05
C VAL A 155 -9.24 -11.91 4.58
N ILE A 156 -9.39 -11.79 3.26
CA ILE A 156 -10.34 -10.86 2.63
C ILE A 156 -11.66 -11.52 2.21
N HIS A 157 -11.66 -12.85 2.01
CA HIS A 157 -12.86 -13.59 1.62
C HIS A 157 -12.76 -15.09 1.97
N ARG A 158 -13.91 -15.73 2.20
CA ARG A 158 -14.04 -17.18 2.35
C ARG A 158 -15.22 -17.67 1.51
N GLY A 159 -15.00 -18.72 0.73
CA GLY A 159 -16.05 -19.29 -0.10
C GLY A 159 -15.55 -20.40 -1.02
N ASN A 160 -16.46 -21.29 -1.43
CA ASN A 160 -16.15 -22.39 -2.35
C ASN A 160 -14.99 -23.29 -1.89
N GLY A 161 -14.90 -23.55 -0.57
CA GLY A 161 -13.84 -24.36 0.04
C GLY A 161 -12.45 -23.70 0.05
N ARG A 162 -12.38 -22.37 -0.15
CA ARG A 162 -11.13 -21.61 -0.16
C ARG A 162 -11.16 -20.41 0.79
N VAL A 163 -9.97 -20.04 1.24
CA VAL A 163 -9.66 -18.82 1.99
C VAL A 163 -8.83 -17.92 1.08
N TYR A 164 -9.25 -16.67 0.90
CA TYR A 164 -8.57 -15.68 0.07
C TYR A 164 -7.79 -14.73 0.97
N VAL A 165 -6.49 -14.65 0.77
CA VAL A 165 -5.55 -13.85 1.58
C VAL A 165 -4.93 -12.78 0.70
N LEU A 166 -4.98 -11.53 1.15
CA LEU A 166 -4.26 -10.42 0.51
C LEU A 166 -2.84 -10.38 1.04
N ARG A 167 -1.87 -10.23 0.13
CA ARG A 167 -0.48 -9.94 0.43
C ARG A 167 -0.11 -8.63 -0.27
N ASP A 168 0.40 -7.69 0.49
CA ASP A 168 0.91 -6.40 -0.01
C ASP A 168 2.44 -6.48 -0.09
N GLY A 169 3.01 -6.04 -1.22
CA GLY A 169 4.44 -6.04 -1.49
C GLY A 169 5.26 -5.08 -0.62
N ALA A 170 4.60 -4.16 0.09
CA ALA A 170 5.21 -3.32 1.13
C ALA A 170 5.27 -4.01 2.51
N ALA A 171 4.65 -5.18 2.68
CA ALA A 171 4.62 -5.93 3.94
C ALA A 171 5.80 -6.92 4.12
N GLY A 172 6.95 -6.66 3.48
CA GLY A 172 8.15 -7.50 3.51
C GLY A 172 9.36 -6.85 4.17
#